data_AF-A0A7V4J3V7-F1
#
_entry.id   AF-A0A7V4J3V7-F1
#
_cell.length_a   1.000
_cell.length_b   1.000
_cell.length_c   1.000
_cell.angle_alpha   90.00
_cell.angle_beta   90.00
_cell.angle_gamma   90.00
#
_symmetry.space_group_name_H-M   'P 1'
#
loop_
_entity.id
_entity.type
_entity.pdbx_description
1 polymer ?
#
loop_
_entity_poly.entity_id
_entity_poly.type
_entity_poly.pdbx_seq_one_letter_code
_entity_poly.pdbx_strand_id
1 'polypeptide(L)'
;MVTADNPLAVTHPDAVRAVLEWLRRRTDVPIVVGEGTALSSTVAAFDTYGYPALVREFPNVRLFDLNADEPVELAAFDWRLRSRTLHASRLAVHCRLRISIGPPKTHDTVLVTLGLKNMVMGGLISRLSARHTDSDRQRPSMAGRLIHAGEAFYVALPGRIRNSWAIATAKELLFGNLTPSSKTAMHQGFPAMHLNLFALAPHLHPELTVIDGFEAMEGNGPCDGDAVDWRVAIAGTDWLAVDVAAARLMGFALEEVGYLWYCARAGYGAYAQDDIEWVANVAPESVARRFRRHALGPVQDSWRSPRVERHLERALAAA
;
A
#
# COMPACT_ATOMS: atom_id res chain seq x y z
N MET A 1 3.41 3.75 -5.10
CA MET A 1 2.57 4.52 -6.05
C MET A 1 1.63 3.61 -6.85
N VAL A 2 0.32 3.90 -6.91
CA VAL A 2 -0.63 3.15 -7.77
C VAL A 2 -0.61 3.69 -9.20
N THR A 3 -0.74 5.00 -9.34
CA THR A 3 -0.58 5.74 -10.60
C THR A 3 0.45 6.85 -10.40
N ALA A 4 1.18 7.20 -11.46
CA ALA A 4 2.09 8.35 -11.44
C ALA A 4 1.36 9.68 -11.75
N ASP A 5 0.08 9.62 -12.13
CA ASP A 5 -0.64 10.77 -12.68
C ASP A 5 -1.48 11.52 -11.62
N ASN A 6 -1.58 10.98 -10.39
CA ASN A 6 -2.26 11.64 -9.28
C ASN A 6 -1.29 11.94 -8.13
N PRO A 7 -0.91 13.21 -7.91
CA PRO A 7 -0.03 13.61 -6.82
C PRO A 7 -0.49 13.18 -5.42
N LEU A 8 -1.81 13.12 -5.16
CA LEU A 8 -2.38 12.63 -3.88
C LEU A 8 -2.08 11.14 -3.63
N ALA A 9 -1.79 10.40 -4.69
CA ALA A 9 -1.43 9.00 -4.62
C ALA A 9 0.07 8.76 -4.39
N VAL A 10 0.88 9.82 -4.44
CA VAL A 10 2.36 9.76 -4.46
C VAL A 10 2.93 10.37 -3.17
N THR A 11 3.99 9.75 -2.64
CA THR A 11 4.75 10.33 -1.53
C THR A 11 5.48 11.57 -2.02
N HIS A 12 5.29 12.71 -1.34
CA HIS A 12 5.96 13.94 -1.74
C HIS A 12 7.48 13.84 -1.50
N PRO A 13 8.34 14.32 -2.42
CA PRO A 13 9.80 14.26 -2.23
C PRO A 13 10.27 14.99 -0.98
N ASP A 14 9.56 16.03 -0.53
CA ASP A 14 9.91 16.75 0.71
C ASP A 14 9.72 15.90 1.97
N ALA A 15 8.74 14.99 1.98
CA ALA A 15 8.57 14.04 3.09
C ALA A 15 9.76 13.08 3.17
N VAL A 16 10.21 12.60 2.00
CA VAL A 16 11.41 11.76 1.90
C VAL A 16 12.65 12.55 2.30
N ARG A 17 12.78 13.81 1.86
CA ARG A 17 13.86 14.72 2.26
C ARG A 17 13.92 14.87 3.78
N ALA A 18 12.80 15.16 4.43
CA ALA A 18 12.74 15.33 5.89
C ALA A 18 13.23 14.08 6.64
N VAL A 19 12.83 12.89 6.18
CA VAL A 19 13.32 11.62 6.76
C VAL A 19 14.82 11.41 6.48
N LEU A 20 15.29 11.70 5.26
CA LEU A 20 16.71 11.60 4.90
C LEU A 20 17.58 12.55 5.75
N GLU A 21 17.15 13.80 5.95
CA GLU A 21 17.84 14.74 6.84
C GLU A 21 17.92 14.22 8.27
N TRP A 22 16.83 13.65 8.78
CA TRP A 22 16.80 13.07 10.12
C TRP A 22 17.73 11.86 10.26
N LEU A 23 17.79 10.99 9.25
CA LEU A 23 18.68 9.83 9.20
C LEU A 23 20.15 10.25 9.06
N ARG A 24 20.45 11.19 8.17
CA ARG A 24 21.83 11.61 7.87
C ARG A 24 22.50 12.33 9.02
N ARG A 25 21.74 12.91 9.95
CA ARG A 25 22.28 13.39 11.24
C ARG A 25 22.74 12.28 12.20
N ARG A 26 22.42 11.01 11.90
CA ARG A 26 22.63 9.87 12.81
C ARG A 26 23.43 8.73 12.18
N THR A 27 23.45 8.62 10.86
CA THR A 27 24.10 7.50 10.18
C THR A 27 24.48 7.81 8.73
N ASP A 28 25.61 7.25 8.30
CA ASP A 28 26.12 7.32 6.93
C ASP A 28 25.86 6.06 6.11
N VAL A 29 25.09 5.10 6.65
CA VAL A 29 24.79 3.84 5.95
C VAL A 29 24.12 4.10 4.60
N PRO A 30 24.33 3.25 3.59
CA PRO A 30 23.62 3.34 2.32
C PRO A 30 22.11 3.29 2.51
N ILE A 31 21.40 4.23 1.88
CA ILE A 31 19.93 4.30 1.90
C ILE A 31 19.42 4.09 0.47
N VAL A 32 18.39 3.26 0.35
CA VAL A 32 17.68 3.05 -0.91
C VAL A 32 16.27 3.63 -0.78
N VAL A 33 15.94 4.59 -1.64
CA VAL A 33 14.55 5.04 -1.84
C VAL A 33 13.93 4.12 -2.88
N GLY A 34 13.19 3.13 -2.41
CA GLY A 34 12.56 2.11 -3.24
C GLY A 34 11.09 2.41 -3.51
N GLU A 35 10.65 2.22 -4.74
CA GLU A 35 9.24 2.30 -5.11
C GLU A 35 8.94 1.24 -6.18
N GLY A 36 7.68 0.82 -6.28
CA GLY A 36 7.21 -0.06 -7.32
C GLY A 36 5.82 0.36 -7.76
N THR A 37 5.74 1.06 -8.89
CA THR A 37 4.44 1.43 -9.50
C THR A 37 3.65 0.20 -9.91
N ALA A 38 2.32 0.33 -9.98
CA ALA A 38 1.45 -0.75 -10.42
C ALA A 38 1.34 -0.85 -11.95
N LEU A 39 1.08 0.30 -12.61
CA LEU A 39 0.73 0.36 -14.03
C LEU A 39 1.65 1.28 -14.87
N SER A 40 2.29 2.26 -14.25
CA SER A 40 3.21 3.22 -14.89
C SER A 40 4.67 2.79 -14.72
N SER A 41 5.61 3.47 -15.38
CA SER A 41 7.05 3.27 -15.13
C SER A 41 7.46 3.90 -13.79
N THR A 42 8.11 3.14 -12.91
CA THR A 42 8.64 3.65 -11.64
C THR A 42 9.70 4.73 -11.88
N VAL A 43 10.60 4.51 -12.84
CA VAL A 43 11.68 5.47 -13.16
C VAL A 43 11.09 6.79 -13.67
N ALA A 44 10.11 6.72 -14.57
CA ALA A 44 9.45 7.93 -15.08
C ALA A 44 8.70 8.68 -13.97
N ALA A 45 8.12 7.95 -13.01
CA ALA A 45 7.49 8.55 -11.84
C ALA A 45 8.52 9.28 -10.96
N PHE A 46 9.69 8.67 -10.69
CA PHE A 46 10.77 9.36 -9.98
C PHE A 46 11.16 10.67 -10.65
N ASP A 47 11.35 10.66 -11.97
CA ASP A 47 11.74 11.85 -12.74
C ASP A 47 10.66 12.93 -12.68
N THR A 48 9.39 12.54 -12.85
CA THR A 48 8.23 13.44 -12.85
C THR A 48 8.08 14.16 -11.51
N TYR A 49 8.30 13.46 -10.40
CA TYR A 49 8.17 14.02 -9.04
C TYR A 49 9.49 14.55 -8.47
N GLY A 50 10.56 14.62 -9.26
CA GLY A 50 11.81 15.27 -8.84
C GLY A 50 12.66 14.49 -7.83
N TYR A 51 12.45 13.19 -7.68
CA TYR A 51 13.25 12.33 -6.80
C TYR A 51 14.77 12.32 -7.10
N PRO A 52 15.25 12.50 -8.36
CA PRO A 52 16.68 12.59 -8.64
C PRO A 52 17.40 13.73 -7.90
N ALA A 53 16.68 14.77 -7.44
CA ALA A 53 17.26 15.82 -6.60
C ALA A 53 17.78 15.26 -5.26
N LEU A 54 17.04 14.34 -4.64
CA LEU A 54 17.41 13.73 -3.35
C LEU A 54 18.74 12.97 -3.44
N VAL A 55 19.03 12.32 -4.56
CA VAL A 55 20.31 11.61 -4.78
C VAL A 55 21.47 12.59 -4.89
N ARG A 56 21.26 13.79 -5.44
CA ARG A 56 22.29 14.83 -5.52
C ARG A 56 22.50 15.53 -4.18
N GLU A 57 21.43 15.71 -3.41
CA GLU A 57 21.44 16.39 -2.11
C GLU A 57 22.07 15.55 -1.00
N PHE A 58 21.85 14.22 -1.00
CA PHE A 58 22.27 13.34 0.09
C PHE A 58 23.29 12.29 -0.36
N PRO A 59 24.44 12.15 0.34
CA PRO A 59 25.41 11.12 0.03
C PRO A 59 24.86 9.72 0.34
N ASN A 60 25.36 8.72 -0.39
CA ASN A 60 24.99 7.30 -0.23
C ASN A 60 23.48 7.04 -0.30
N VAL A 61 22.73 7.85 -1.06
CA VAL A 61 21.31 7.64 -1.37
C VAL A 61 21.18 7.23 -2.83
N ARG A 62 20.37 6.22 -3.13
CA ARG A 62 20.00 5.86 -4.50
C ARG A 62 18.51 5.60 -4.63
N LEU A 63 17.98 5.86 -5.82
CA LEU A 63 16.63 5.43 -6.20
C LEU A 63 16.68 3.99 -6.71
N PHE A 64 15.59 3.24 -6.50
CA PHE A 64 15.51 1.87 -6.98
C PHE A 64 14.08 1.47 -7.34
N ASP A 65 13.92 0.90 -8.54
CA ASP A 65 12.66 0.32 -8.99
C ASP A 65 12.52 -1.12 -8.47
N LEU A 66 11.63 -1.30 -7.48
CA LEU A 66 11.35 -2.59 -6.86
C LEU A 66 10.74 -3.59 -7.87
N ASN A 67 10.12 -3.12 -8.97
CA ASN A 67 9.60 -4.00 -10.02
C ASN A 67 10.71 -4.64 -10.88
N ALA A 68 11.93 -4.08 -10.85
CA ALA A 68 13.09 -4.56 -11.57
C ALA A 68 13.96 -5.52 -10.74
N ASP A 69 13.63 -5.72 -9.47
CA ASP A 69 14.42 -6.51 -8.54
C ASP A 69 14.24 -8.03 -8.74
N GLU A 70 15.14 -8.79 -8.13
CA GLU A 70 15.05 -10.24 -8.04
C GLU A 70 13.79 -10.64 -7.23
N PRO A 71 12.97 -11.57 -7.73
CA PRO A 71 11.74 -11.96 -7.05
C PRO A 71 12.02 -12.95 -5.91
N VAL A 72 11.46 -12.66 -4.74
CA VAL A 72 11.28 -13.61 -3.64
C VAL A 72 9.83 -14.09 -3.64
N GLU A 73 9.65 -15.40 -3.56
CA GLU A 73 8.34 -16.05 -3.50
C GLU A 73 7.77 -15.98 -2.08
N LEU A 74 6.59 -15.37 -1.95
CA LEU A 74 5.85 -15.26 -0.69
C LEU A 74 4.52 -16.00 -0.82
N ALA A 75 4.17 -16.72 0.24
CA ALA A 75 2.90 -17.43 0.31
C ALA A 75 1.74 -16.44 0.54
N ALA A 76 0.67 -16.65 -0.20
CA ALA A 76 -0.58 -15.90 -0.13
C ALA A 76 -1.75 -16.81 -0.49
N PHE A 77 -2.94 -16.23 -0.64
CA PHE A 77 -4.16 -16.95 -0.91
C PHE A 77 -4.93 -16.38 -2.11
N ASP A 78 -5.61 -17.25 -2.83
CA ASP A 78 -6.64 -16.84 -3.78
C ASP A 78 -7.99 -16.56 -3.09
N TRP A 79 -8.97 -16.06 -3.84
CA TRP A 79 -10.33 -15.83 -3.33
C TRP A 79 -11.03 -17.10 -2.82
N ARG A 80 -10.56 -18.28 -3.22
CA ARG A 80 -11.00 -19.59 -2.72
C ARG A 80 -10.15 -20.07 -1.55
N LEU A 81 -9.32 -19.23 -0.94
CA LEU A 81 -8.39 -19.57 0.14
C LEU A 81 -7.44 -20.73 -0.18
N ARG A 82 -7.14 -20.95 -1.47
CA ARG A 82 -6.10 -21.88 -1.90
C ARG A 82 -4.76 -21.16 -1.89
N SER A 83 -3.70 -21.88 -1.55
CA SER A 83 -2.34 -21.33 -1.58
C SER A 83 -2.01 -20.78 -2.97
N ARG A 84 -1.37 -19.61 -2.97
CA ARG A 84 -0.91 -18.88 -4.14
C ARG A 84 0.44 -18.26 -3.84
N THR A 85 1.34 -18.26 -4.81
CA THR A 85 2.62 -17.56 -4.71
C THR A 85 2.49 -16.14 -5.26
N LEU A 86 3.00 -15.17 -4.49
CA LEU A 86 3.22 -13.80 -4.93
C LEU A 86 4.73 -13.52 -4.95
N HIS A 87 5.14 -12.60 -5.80
CA HIS A 87 6.55 -12.24 -5.99
C HIS A 87 6.78 -10.85 -5.41
N ALA A 88 7.71 -10.74 -4.46
CA ALA A 88 8.15 -9.48 -3.87
C ALA A 88 9.61 -9.18 -4.23
N SER A 89 10.00 -7.91 -4.16
CA SER A 89 11.40 -7.49 -4.31
C SER A 89 12.27 -8.10 -3.20
N ARG A 90 13.40 -8.71 -3.59
CA ARG A 90 14.40 -9.24 -2.66
C ARG A 90 14.91 -8.16 -1.72
N LEU A 91 15.14 -6.95 -2.20
CA LEU A 91 15.52 -5.80 -1.39
C LEU A 91 14.45 -5.51 -0.33
N ALA A 92 13.17 -5.44 -0.72
CA ALA A 92 12.09 -5.15 0.23
C ALA A 92 11.96 -6.24 1.31
N VAL A 93 12.13 -7.52 0.95
CA VAL A 93 11.99 -8.64 1.90
C VAL A 93 13.21 -8.78 2.82
N HIS A 94 14.43 -8.58 2.32
CA HIS A 94 15.67 -8.82 3.07
C HIS A 94 16.32 -7.58 3.66
N CYS A 95 15.78 -6.38 3.39
CA CYS A 95 16.26 -5.19 4.06
C CYS A 95 16.00 -5.29 5.57
N ARG A 96 17.03 -5.00 6.37
CA ARG A 96 16.98 -5.07 7.83
C ARG A 96 16.16 -3.95 8.46
N LEU A 97 16.11 -2.78 7.79
CA LEU A 97 15.42 -1.60 8.26
C LEU A 97 14.63 -1.00 7.09
N ARG A 98 13.32 -1.19 7.12
CA ARG A 98 12.33 -0.66 6.21
C ARG A 98 11.65 0.54 6.84
N ILE A 99 11.56 1.60 6.06
CA ILE A 99 10.86 2.82 6.45
C ILE A 99 9.72 3.00 5.46
N SER A 100 8.49 3.00 5.94
CA SER A 100 7.32 3.34 5.13
C SER A 100 7.06 4.83 5.22
N ILE A 101 7.01 5.51 4.08
CA ILE A 101 6.67 6.94 4.00
C ILE A 101 5.55 7.09 2.97
N GLY A 102 4.43 7.69 3.37
CA GLY A 102 3.40 8.03 2.40
C GLY A 102 2.22 8.78 2.98
N PRO A 103 1.40 9.38 2.10
CA PRO A 103 0.23 10.12 2.53
C PRO A 103 -0.90 9.18 2.95
N PRO A 104 -1.64 9.53 4.02
CA PRO A 104 -2.80 8.78 4.47
C PRO A 104 -3.94 8.97 3.49
N LYS A 105 -4.58 7.85 3.10
CA LYS A 105 -5.66 7.90 2.11
C LYS A 105 -6.72 6.84 2.31
N THR A 106 -7.95 7.14 1.91
CA THR A 106 -8.99 6.13 1.75
C THR A 106 -8.70 5.23 0.54
N HIS A 107 -9.34 4.06 0.50
CA HIS A 107 -9.11 3.06 -0.53
C HIS A 107 -10.41 2.36 -0.91
N ASP A 108 -10.53 1.87 -2.15
CA ASP A 108 -11.72 1.19 -2.70
C ASP A 108 -12.02 -0.19 -2.08
N THR A 109 -10.97 -0.91 -1.69
CA THR A 109 -11.01 -2.30 -1.20
C THR A 109 -10.78 -2.42 0.31
N VAL A 110 -9.75 -1.78 0.87
CA VAL A 110 -9.33 -2.04 2.27
C VAL A 110 -9.57 -0.89 3.23
N LEU A 111 -10.51 -0.02 2.89
CA LEU A 111 -10.90 1.21 3.60
C LEU A 111 -9.81 2.30 3.62
N VAL A 112 -8.59 1.99 4.06
CA VAL A 112 -7.45 2.93 4.14
C VAL A 112 -6.17 2.36 3.56
N THR A 113 -5.26 3.25 3.14
CA THR A 113 -3.86 2.93 2.83
C THR A 113 -2.96 3.74 3.74
N LEU A 114 -2.19 3.03 4.54
CA LEU A 114 -1.23 3.54 5.52
C LEU A 114 0.09 2.77 5.40
N GLY A 115 0.88 2.69 6.47
CA GLY A 115 2.25 2.16 6.50
C GLY A 115 2.39 0.75 5.95
N LEU A 116 1.66 -0.23 6.51
CA LEU A 116 1.80 -1.64 6.11
C LEU A 116 1.36 -1.85 4.67
N LYS A 117 0.19 -1.32 4.28
CA LYS A 117 -0.30 -1.48 2.90
C LYS A 117 0.64 -0.83 1.90
N ASN A 118 1.23 0.32 2.24
CA ASN A 118 2.20 0.99 1.38
C ASN A 118 3.43 0.10 1.15
N MET A 119 3.97 -0.52 2.22
CA MET A 119 5.10 -1.45 2.11
C MET A 119 4.76 -2.73 1.32
N VAL A 120 3.64 -3.38 1.65
CA VAL A 120 3.24 -4.62 0.98
C VAL A 120 3.00 -4.36 -0.49
N MET A 121 2.21 -3.33 -0.83
CA MET A 121 1.91 -3.03 -2.22
C MET A 121 3.11 -2.48 -2.97
N GLY A 122 3.97 -1.67 -2.36
CA GLY A 122 5.20 -1.18 -3.01
C GLY A 122 6.24 -2.28 -3.24
N GLY A 123 6.35 -3.23 -2.31
CA GLY A 123 7.30 -4.33 -2.35
C GLY A 123 6.93 -5.47 -3.31
N LEU A 124 5.65 -5.65 -3.64
CA LEU A 124 5.22 -6.67 -4.62
C LEU A 124 5.62 -6.29 -6.05
N ILE A 125 6.11 -7.25 -6.83
CA ILE A 125 6.53 -7.01 -8.22
C ILE A 125 5.31 -6.99 -9.15
N SER A 126 5.19 -5.90 -9.91
CA SER A 126 4.25 -5.79 -11.03
C SER A 126 4.99 -6.02 -12.35
N ARG A 127 4.71 -7.15 -13.01
CA ARG A 127 5.16 -7.39 -14.40
C ARG A 127 4.38 -6.58 -15.44
N LEU A 128 3.41 -5.79 -14.99
CA LEU A 128 2.62 -4.89 -15.82
C LEU A 128 3.17 -3.45 -15.79
N SER A 129 4.16 -3.16 -14.95
CA SER A 129 4.88 -1.87 -14.96
C SER A 129 5.68 -1.75 -16.26
N ALA A 130 5.54 -0.62 -16.97
CA ALA A 130 6.31 -0.35 -18.18
C ALA A 130 7.81 -0.20 -17.83
N ARG A 131 8.64 -1.20 -18.17
CA ARG A 131 10.10 -1.14 -17.96
C ARG A 131 10.72 -0.17 -18.97
N HIS A 132 11.40 0.86 -18.49
CA HIS A 132 12.23 1.75 -19.31
C HIS A 132 13.70 1.30 -19.23
N THR A 133 14.01 0.16 -19.84
CA THR A 133 15.39 -0.19 -20.20
C THR A 133 15.37 -0.72 -21.63
N ASP A 134 16.05 0.01 -22.50
CA ASP A 134 16.23 -0.30 -23.92
C ASP A 134 17.00 -1.62 -24.11
N SER A 135 16.78 -2.26 -25.27
CA SER A 135 17.49 -3.44 -25.83
C SER A 135 17.03 -4.89 -25.61
N ASP A 136 15.85 -5.18 -25.07
CA ASP A 136 15.28 -6.53 -25.30
C ASP A 136 13.78 -6.54 -25.58
N ARG A 137 13.44 -6.79 -26.86
CA ARG A 137 12.07 -6.96 -27.36
C ARG A 137 11.52 -8.32 -26.93
N GLN A 138 11.27 -8.54 -25.65
CA GLN A 138 10.23 -9.52 -25.29
C GLN A 138 8.87 -8.85 -25.46
N ARG A 139 8.30 -9.02 -26.67
CA ARG A 139 6.93 -8.60 -26.97
C ARG A 139 6.00 -9.24 -25.94
N PRO A 140 5.21 -8.46 -25.17
CA PRO A 140 4.22 -9.04 -24.28
C PRO A 140 3.31 -9.97 -25.07
N SER A 141 3.01 -11.14 -24.50
CA SER A 141 2.13 -12.12 -25.13
C SER A 141 0.80 -11.46 -25.50
N MET A 142 0.12 -11.98 -26.53
CA MET A 142 -1.15 -11.42 -26.99
C MET A 142 -2.17 -11.28 -25.85
N ALA A 143 -2.20 -12.26 -24.94
CA ALA A 143 -3.01 -12.23 -23.71
C ALA A 143 -2.60 -11.09 -22.76
N GLY A 144 -1.29 -10.85 -22.56
CA GLY A 144 -0.81 -9.74 -21.75
C GLY A 144 -1.26 -8.38 -22.28
N ARG A 145 -1.20 -8.17 -23.61
CA ARG A 145 -1.68 -6.92 -24.24
C ARG A 145 -3.19 -6.71 -24.08
N LEU A 146 -3.98 -7.78 -24.18
CA LEU A 146 -5.42 -7.75 -23.95
C LEU A 146 -5.77 -7.40 -22.49
N ILE A 147 -5.06 -7.99 -21.52
CA ILE A 147 -5.24 -7.68 -20.10
C ILE A 147 -4.84 -6.22 -19.83
N HIS A 148 -3.71 -5.76 -20.35
CA HIS A 148 -3.27 -4.36 -20.23
C HIS A 148 -4.28 -3.38 -20.82
N ALA A 149 -4.82 -3.69 -21.99
CA ALA A 149 -5.86 -2.87 -22.61
C ALA A 149 -7.14 -2.86 -21.75
N GLY A 150 -7.50 -3.99 -21.13
CA GLY A 150 -8.64 -4.09 -20.22
C GLY A 150 -8.44 -3.31 -18.91
N GLU A 151 -7.27 -3.38 -18.29
CA GLU A 151 -6.94 -2.58 -17.09
C GLU A 151 -6.87 -1.09 -17.41
N ALA A 152 -6.21 -0.70 -18.51
CA ALA A 152 -6.18 0.69 -18.95
C ALA A 152 -7.58 1.22 -19.26
N PHE A 153 -8.43 0.41 -19.92
CA PHE A 153 -9.82 0.73 -20.15
C PHE A 153 -10.61 0.88 -18.84
N TYR A 154 -10.42 -0.03 -17.88
CA TYR A 154 -11.06 0.05 -16.57
C TYR A 154 -10.64 1.30 -15.78
N VAL A 155 -9.35 1.65 -15.78
CA VAL A 155 -8.84 2.87 -15.13
C VAL A 155 -9.40 4.12 -15.81
N ALA A 156 -9.55 4.09 -17.14
CA ALA A 156 -10.13 5.18 -17.93
C ALA A 156 -11.66 5.32 -17.79
N LEU A 157 -12.35 4.35 -17.17
CA LEU A 157 -13.79 4.50 -16.92
C LEU A 157 -14.04 5.67 -15.96
N PRO A 158 -15.06 6.51 -16.23
CA PRO A 158 -15.49 7.54 -15.29
C PRO A 158 -15.74 6.95 -13.90
N GLY A 159 -15.29 7.63 -12.84
CA GLY A 159 -15.38 7.12 -11.46
C GLY A 159 -16.78 6.65 -11.04
N ARG A 160 -17.85 7.30 -11.52
CA ARG A 160 -19.25 6.88 -11.26
C ARG A 160 -19.59 5.49 -11.79
N ILE A 161 -18.97 5.10 -12.91
CA ILE A 161 -19.15 3.79 -13.55
C ILE A 161 -18.20 2.80 -12.87
N ARG A 162 -16.92 3.16 -12.77
CA ARG A 162 -15.86 2.32 -12.17
C ARG A 162 -16.16 1.89 -10.74
N ASN A 163 -16.82 2.76 -9.96
CA ASN A 163 -17.16 2.54 -8.56
C ASN A 163 -18.61 2.09 -8.34
N SER A 164 -19.30 1.61 -9.39
CA SER A 164 -20.63 1.00 -9.24
C SER A 164 -20.54 -0.41 -8.66
N TRP A 165 -21.54 -0.81 -7.89
CA TRP A 165 -21.62 -2.14 -7.28
C TRP A 165 -21.51 -3.28 -8.33
N ALA A 166 -22.22 -3.14 -9.46
CA ALA A 166 -22.19 -4.14 -10.53
C ALA A 166 -20.78 -4.33 -11.12
N ILE A 167 -20.03 -3.23 -11.32
CA ILE A 167 -18.66 -3.30 -11.83
C ILE A 167 -17.69 -3.80 -10.75
N ALA A 168 -17.92 -3.49 -9.48
CA ALA A 168 -17.14 -4.07 -8.38
C ALA A 168 -17.30 -5.59 -8.31
N THR A 169 -18.53 -6.12 -8.42
CA THR A 169 -18.78 -7.56 -8.49
C THR A 169 -18.19 -8.20 -9.75
N ALA A 170 -18.25 -7.52 -10.90
CA ALA A 170 -17.58 -7.99 -12.12
C ALA A 170 -16.04 -8.00 -11.99
N LYS A 171 -15.47 -7.02 -11.28
CA LYS A 171 -14.03 -6.93 -10.97
C LYS A 171 -13.56 -8.15 -10.17
N GLU A 172 -14.34 -8.58 -9.18
CA GLU A 172 -14.06 -9.78 -8.38
C GLU A 172 -14.00 -11.05 -9.23
N LEU A 173 -14.88 -11.19 -10.21
CA LEU A 173 -14.95 -12.37 -11.08
C LEU A 173 -13.80 -12.44 -12.10
N LEU A 174 -13.31 -11.30 -12.58
CA LEU A 174 -12.40 -11.21 -13.73
C LEU A 174 -10.91 -11.05 -13.35
N PHE A 175 -10.56 -10.16 -12.41
CA PHE A 175 -9.15 -9.78 -12.19
C PHE A 175 -8.36 -10.80 -11.35
N GLY A 176 -9.02 -11.65 -10.56
CA GLY A 176 -8.32 -12.59 -9.68
C GLY A 176 -7.63 -13.77 -10.38
N ASN A 177 -8.05 -14.13 -11.60
CA ASN A 177 -7.71 -15.43 -12.20
C ASN A 177 -6.74 -15.37 -13.40
N LEU A 178 -6.42 -14.19 -13.94
CA LEU A 178 -5.74 -14.09 -15.26
C LEU A 178 -4.48 -13.23 -15.29
N THR A 179 -4.08 -12.58 -14.19
CA THR A 179 -3.01 -11.56 -14.24
C THR A 179 -1.64 -12.12 -13.81
N PRO A 180 -0.56 -11.87 -14.57
CA PRO A 180 0.80 -12.23 -14.17
C PRO A 180 1.44 -11.26 -13.14
N SER A 181 0.75 -10.18 -12.75
CA SER A 181 1.23 -9.22 -11.74
C SER A 181 0.85 -9.66 -10.33
N SER A 182 1.83 -9.68 -9.41
CA SER A 182 1.55 -9.98 -8.00
C SER A 182 0.75 -8.87 -7.33
N LYS A 183 0.92 -7.61 -7.77
CA LYS A 183 0.13 -6.46 -7.28
C LYS A 183 -1.34 -6.58 -7.69
N THR A 184 -1.65 -6.97 -8.93
CA THR A 184 -3.03 -7.18 -9.36
C THR A 184 -3.62 -8.44 -8.73
N ALA A 185 -2.82 -9.50 -8.61
CA ALA A 185 -3.22 -10.75 -7.96
C ALA A 185 -3.60 -10.61 -6.48
N MET A 186 -3.25 -9.50 -5.82
CA MET A 186 -3.75 -9.18 -4.48
C MET A 186 -5.25 -8.82 -4.48
N HIS A 187 -5.76 -8.26 -5.57
CA HIS A 187 -7.11 -7.69 -5.67
C HIS A 187 -8.14 -8.74 -6.12
N GLN A 188 -8.32 -9.81 -5.32
CA GLN A 188 -9.26 -10.90 -5.59
C GLN A 188 -10.55 -10.79 -4.78
N GLY A 189 -10.98 -9.58 -4.46
CA GLY A 189 -12.12 -9.28 -3.59
C GLY A 189 -11.72 -8.91 -2.17
N PHE A 190 -12.68 -8.39 -1.40
CA PHE A 190 -12.44 -7.78 -0.09
C PHE A 190 -11.77 -8.76 0.89
N PRO A 191 -12.31 -9.97 1.15
CA PRO A 191 -11.73 -10.85 2.18
C PRO A 191 -10.30 -11.30 1.86
N ALA A 192 -10.05 -11.65 0.60
CA ALA A 192 -8.74 -12.15 0.18
C ALA A 192 -7.66 -11.06 0.23
N MET A 193 -8.00 -9.83 -0.16
CA MET A 193 -7.07 -8.70 -0.07
C MET A 193 -6.64 -8.45 1.39
N HIS A 194 -7.58 -8.42 2.32
CA HIS A 194 -7.30 -8.22 3.75
C HIS A 194 -6.47 -9.38 4.33
N LEU A 195 -6.83 -10.63 4.00
CA LEU A 195 -6.07 -11.81 4.44
C LEU A 195 -4.64 -11.82 3.88
N ASN A 196 -4.44 -11.43 2.62
CA ASN A 196 -3.11 -11.42 2.03
C ASN A 196 -2.24 -10.29 2.56
N LEU A 197 -2.80 -9.10 2.84
CA LEU A 197 -2.05 -8.03 3.52
C LEU A 197 -1.54 -8.51 4.89
N PHE A 198 -2.38 -9.23 5.63
CA PHE A 198 -2.00 -9.87 6.89
C PHE A 198 -0.92 -10.95 6.69
N ALA A 199 -1.11 -11.87 5.73
CA ALA A 199 -0.17 -12.96 5.47
C ALA A 199 1.22 -12.47 5.03
N LEU A 200 1.30 -11.30 4.38
CA LEU A 200 2.55 -10.70 3.94
C LEU A 200 3.20 -9.78 4.97
N ALA A 201 2.49 -9.40 6.04
CA ALA A 201 3.02 -8.55 7.10
C ALA A 201 4.36 -9.03 7.71
N PRO A 202 4.56 -10.32 8.06
CA PRO A 202 5.84 -10.76 8.64
C PRO A 202 7.03 -10.64 7.69
N HIS A 203 6.80 -10.46 6.39
CA HIS A 203 7.84 -10.32 5.39
C HIS A 203 8.12 -8.86 5.00
N LEU A 204 7.16 -7.97 5.20
CA LEU A 204 7.17 -6.63 4.60
C LEU A 204 6.75 -5.50 5.55
N HIS A 205 6.45 -5.78 6.82
CA HIS A 205 6.14 -4.70 7.77
C HIS A 205 7.33 -3.72 7.86
N PRO A 206 7.08 -2.41 7.99
CA PRO A 206 8.14 -1.46 8.24
C PRO A 206 8.61 -1.51 9.70
N GLU A 207 9.86 -1.15 9.94
CA GLU A 207 10.41 -0.91 11.28
C GLU A 207 10.24 0.56 11.73
N LEU A 208 9.94 1.45 10.78
CA LEU A 208 9.52 2.82 11.04
C LEU A 208 8.43 3.20 10.04
N THR A 209 7.28 3.65 10.54
CA THR A 209 6.23 4.22 9.70
C THR A 209 6.20 5.72 9.87
N VAL A 210 6.10 6.45 8.76
CA VAL A 210 5.90 7.89 8.68
C VAL A 210 4.69 8.14 7.79
N ILE A 211 3.60 8.58 8.40
CA ILE A 211 2.41 9.06 7.70
C ILE A 211 2.58 10.56 7.49
N ASP A 212 2.77 10.97 6.24
CA ASP A 212 2.84 12.38 5.84
C ASP A 212 1.44 12.86 5.43
N GLY A 213 0.67 13.33 6.39
CA GLY A 213 -0.65 13.92 6.17
C GLY A 213 -0.59 15.44 5.97
N PHE A 214 0.49 16.01 5.39
CA PHE A 214 0.46 17.41 4.97
C PHE A 214 -0.76 17.67 4.07
N GLU A 215 -0.92 16.82 3.05
CA GLU A 215 -2.13 16.66 2.27
C GLU A 215 -2.52 15.17 2.26
N ALA A 216 -3.74 14.88 2.71
CA ALA A 216 -4.31 13.54 2.74
C ALA A 216 -5.35 13.36 1.62
N MET A 217 -5.91 12.16 1.49
CA MET A 217 -6.98 11.91 0.50
C MET A 217 -8.16 11.15 1.08
N GLU A 218 -9.37 11.63 0.80
CA GLU A 218 -10.62 10.97 1.17
C GLU A 218 -11.48 10.62 -0.05
N GLY A 219 -12.58 9.89 0.15
CA GLY A 219 -13.48 9.51 -0.93
C GLY A 219 -12.90 8.41 -1.80
N ASN A 220 -12.88 8.62 -3.12
CA ASN A 220 -12.63 7.57 -4.11
C ASN A 220 -11.14 7.23 -4.34
N GLY A 221 -10.36 7.12 -3.26
CA GLY A 221 -8.99 6.64 -3.30
C GLY A 221 -8.86 5.17 -3.74
N PRO A 222 -7.69 4.72 -4.25
CA PRO A 222 -6.43 5.44 -4.23
C PRO A 222 -6.19 6.36 -5.45
N CYS A 223 -7.12 6.43 -6.40
CA CYS A 223 -6.89 7.12 -7.68
C CYS A 223 -7.72 8.39 -7.88
N ASP A 224 -8.98 8.43 -7.40
CA ASP A 224 -9.94 9.51 -7.73
C ASP A 224 -10.51 10.15 -6.45
N GLY A 225 -9.73 10.17 -5.37
CA GLY A 225 -10.15 10.80 -4.12
C GLY A 225 -10.03 12.33 -4.15
N ASP A 226 -10.60 12.96 -3.13
CA ASP A 226 -10.53 14.40 -2.92
C ASP A 226 -9.41 14.71 -1.92
N ALA A 227 -8.66 15.79 -2.18
CA ALA A 227 -7.62 16.28 -1.29
C ALA A 227 -8.20 16.72 0.06
N VAL A 228 -7.46 16.44 1.13
CA VAL A 228 -7.77 16.88 2.50
C VAL A 228 -6.56 17.64 3.03
N ASP A 229 -6.71 18.95 3.22
CA ASP A 229 -5.73 19.76 3.95
C ASP A 229 -5.75 19.35 5.42
N TRP A 230 -4.91 18.38 5.79
CA TRP A 230 -4.92 17.76 7.13
C TRP A 230 -3.81 18.30 8.02
N ARG A 231 -2.59 18.49 7.46
CA ARG A 231 -1.40 19.05 8.14
C ARG A 231 -0.95 18.27 9.37
N VAL A 232 -1.06 16.95 9.33
CA VAL A 232 -0.65 16.06 10.42
C VAL A 232 0.45 15.13 9.95
N ALA A 233 1.51 14.97 10.73
CA ALA A 233 2.47 13.89 10.55
C ALA A 233 2.41 12.94 11.76
N ILE A 234 2.42 11.63 11.49
CA ILE A 234 2.42 10.59 12.52
C ILE A 234 3.60 9.67 12.23
N ALA A 235 4.44 9.40 13.23
CA ALA A 235 5.57 8.50 13.06
C ALA A 235 5.83 7.66 14.30
N GLY A 236 6.34 6.45 14.09
CA GLY A 236 6.63 5.51 15.17
C GLY A 236 7.26 4.21 14.68
N THR A 237 7.95 3.53 15.59
CA THR A 237 8.63 2.24 15.31
C THR A 237 7.71 1.03 15.53
N ASP A 238 6.58 1.21 16.21
CA ASP A 238 5.47 0.27 16.17
C ASP A 238 4.57 0.65 14.99
N TRP A 239 4.74 -0.05 13.87
CA TRP A 239 4.00 0.24 12.65
C TRP A 239 2.50 0.00 12.79
N LEU A 240 2.08 -0.96 13.63
CA LEU A 240 0.67 -1.23 13.83
C LEU A 240 0.05 -0.10 14.66
N ALA A 241 0.72 0.35 15.72
CA ALA A 241 0.28 1.48 16.51
C ALA A 241 0.09 2.73 15.64
N VAL A 242 1.05 3.03 14.76
CA VAL A 242 0.97 4.17 13.83
C VAL A 242 -0.21 4.04 12.87
N ASP A 243 -0.39 2.87 12.24
CA ASP A 243 -1.50 2.66 11.31
C ASP A 243 -2.87 2.71 12.02
N VAL A 244 -2.99 2.14 13.21
CA VAL A 244 -4.22 2.18 14.01
C VAL A 244 -4.53 3.60 14.49
N ALA A 245 -3.53 4.32 14.98
CA ALA A 245 -3.64 5.72 15.38
C ALA A 245 -4.08 6.60 14.21
N ALA A 246 -3.44 6.46 13.04
CA ALA A 246 -3.81 7.19 11.84
C ALA A 246 -5.25 6.86 11.39
N ALA A 247 -5.64 5.58 11.38
CA ALA A 247 -7.00 5.17 11.02
C ALA A 247 -8.05 5.79 11.95
N ARG A 248 -7.80 5.79 13.27
CA ARG A 248 -8.66 6.43 14.28
C ARG A 248 -8.79 7.93 14.06
N LEU A 249 -7.68 8.61 13.82
CA LEU A 249 -7.69 10.05 13.55
C LEU A 249 -8.38 10.40 12.24
N MET A 250 -8.42 9.48 11.26
CA MET A 250 -9.24 9.58 10.05
C MET A 250 -10.73 9.23 10.28
N GLY A 251 -11.11 8.86 11.51
CA GLY A 251 -12.48 8.52 11.88
C GLY A 251 -12.91 7.08 11.55
N PHE A 252 -11.97 6.15 11.42
CA PHE A 252 -12.24 4.73 11.21
C PHE A 252 -11.86 3.91 12.45
N ALA A 253 -12.76 3.04 12.88
CA ALA A 253 -12.48 2.09 13.94
C ALA A 253 -11.57 0.95 13.43
N LEU A 254 -10.80 0.35 14.33
CA LEU A 254 -9.88 -0.74 14.02
C LEU A 254 -10.61 -1.91 13.34
N GLU A 255 -11.79 -2.25 13.85
CA GLU A 255 -12.65 -3.32 13.38
C GLU A 255 -13.27 -3.02 12.01
N GLU A 256 -13.08 -1.83 11.45
CA GLU A 256 -13.51 -1.53 10.08
C GLU A 256 -12.38 -1.84 9.08
N VAL A 257 -11.11 -1.85 9.54
CA VAL A 257 -9.93 -2.08 8.71
C VAL A 257 -9.43 -3.51 8.89
N GLY A 258 -9.97 -4.44 8.10
CA GLY A 258 -9.76 -5.88 8.32
C GLY A 258 -8.31 -6.37 8.42
N TYR A 259 -7.37 -5.75 7.70
CA TYR A 259 -5.97 -6.22 7.74
C TYR A 259 -5.27 -5.76 9.02
N LEU A 260 -5.57 -4.54 9.50
CA LEU A 260 -5.10 -4.06 10.81
C LEU A 260 -5.74 -4.86 11.94
N TRP A 261 -7.03 -5.20 11.82
CA TRP A 261 -7.71 -6.07 12.78
C TRP A 261 -7.05 -7.45 12.89
N TYR A 262 -6.69 -8.07 11.76
CA TYR A 262 -5.98 -9.35 11.75
C TYR A 262 -4.59 -9.24 12.37
N CYS A 263 -3.85 -8.18 12.04
CA CYS A 263 -2.53 -7.93 12.63
C CYS A 263 -2.60 -7.67 14.15
N ALA A 264 -3.59 -6.93 14.62
CA ALA A 264 -3.83 -6.71 16.05
C ALA A 264 -4.10 -8.02 16.80
N ARG A 265 -4.96 -8.88 16.26
CA ARG A 265 -5.26 -10.20 16.84
C ARG A 265 -4.07 -11.16 16.86
N ALA A 266 -3.09 -10.95 15.98
CA ALA A 266 -1.87 -11.73 15.93
C ALA A 266 -0.73 -11.13 16.78
N GLY A 267 -0.97 -10.03 17.50
CA GLY A 267 0.01 -9.43 18.41
C GLY A 267 1.17 -8.70 17.70
N TYR A 268 0.95 -8.16 16.50
CA TYR A 268 2.02 -7.45 15.76
C TYR A 268 2.46 -6.11 16.39
N GLY A 269 1.65 -5.52 17.27
CA GLY A 269 1.94 -4.24 17.90
C GLY A 269 0.78 -3.72 18.75
N ALA A 270 0.96 -2.55 19.33
CA ALA A 270 -0.06 -1.88 20.13
C ALA A 270 -1.24 -1.45 19.25
N TYR A 271 -2.45 -1.64 19.78
CA TYR A 271 -3.67 -1.27 19.09
C TYR A 271 -4.75 -0.74 20.02
N ALA A 272 -4.76 -1.07 21.32
CA ALA A 272 -5.67 -0.40 22.26
C ALA A 272 -5.27 1.06 22.40
N GLN A 273 -6.23 1.94 22.70
CA GLN A 273 -5.93 3.37 22.84
C GLN A 273 -4.93 3.62 23.97
N ASP A 274 -5.08 2.90 25.08
CA ASP A 274 -4.24 3.04 26.27
C ASP A 274 -2.84 2.43 26.10
N ASP A 275 -2.65 1.57 25.09
CA ASP A 275 -1.35 0.96 24.77
C ASP A 275 -0.48 1.85 23.87
N ILE A 276 -1.07 2.91 23.28
CA ILE A 276 -0.37 3.81 22.35
C ILE A 276 0.07 5.07 23.10
N GLU A 277 1.37 5.17 23.36
CA GLU A 277 1.97 6.37 23.92
C GLU A 277 2.08 7.48 22.86
N TRP A 278 1.55 8.66 23.18
CA TRP A 278 1.62 9.83 22.31
C TRP A 278 2.69 10.81 22.79
N VAL A 279 3.68 11.05 21.94
CA VAL A 279 4.58 12.20 22.05
C VAL A 279 4.19 13.19 20.96
N ALA A 280 3.31 14.13 21.30
CA ALA A 280 2.72 15.05 20.34
C ALA A 280 2.84 16.50 20.79
N ASN A 281 2.98 17.41 19.82
CA ASN A 281 2.92 18.86 20.03
C ASN A 281 1.48 19.40 20.07
N VAL A 282 0.49 18.56 19.78
CA VAL A 282 -0.95 18.85 19.79
C VAL A 282 -1.71 17.66 20.36
N ALA A 283 -2.90 17.89 20.92
CA ALA A 283 -3.77 16.80 21.36
C ALA A 283 -4.28 16.01 20.13
N PRO A 284 -4.20 14.67 20.10
CA PRO A 284 -4.64 13.87 18.95
C PRO A 284 -6.09 14.16 18.53
N GLU A 285 -6.99 14.36 19.49
CA GLU A 285 -8.41 14.63 19.24
C GLU A 285 -8.63 15.95 18.49
N SER A 286 -7.72 16.93 18.65
CA SER A 286 -7.82 18.23 17.98
C SER A 286 -7.54 18.18 16.47
N VAL A 287 -6.85 17.12 16.03
CA VAL A 287 -6.54 16.88 14.62
C VAL A 287 -7.35 15.74 14.02
N ALA A 288 -8.20 15.08 14.82
CA ALA A 288 -9.09 14.04 14.34
C ALA A 288 -10.12 14.63 13.37
N ARG A 289 -10.28 13.97 12.22
CA ARG A 289 -11.24 14.35 11.19
C ARG A 289 -11.90 13.10 10.65
N ARG A 290 -13.23 13.15 10.47
CA ARG A 290 -13.95 12.05 9.84
C ARG A 290 -13.80 12.11 8.33
N PHE A 291 -13.01 11.21 7.77
CA PHE A 291 -12.79 11.12 6.33
C PHE A 291 -14.00 10.45 5.67
N ARG A 292 -14.37 10.93 4.49
CA ARG A 292 -15.40 10.31 3.66
C ARG A 292 -14.89 8.98 3.10
N ARG A 293 -15.65 7.91 3.28
CA ARG A 293 -15.36 6.59 2.67
C ARG A 293 -15.38 6.63 1.15
N HIS A 294 -14.74 5.65 0.52
CA HIS A 294 -14.95 5.34 -0.89
C HIS A 294 -16.43 5.13 -1.20
N ALA A 295 -16.88 5.38 -2.43
CA ALA A 295 -18.26 5.11 -2.85
C ALA A 295 -18.67 3.62 -2.69
N LEU A 296 -17.69 2.72 -2.59
CA LEU A 296 -17.89 1.30 -2.31
C LEU A 296 -17.97 0.99 -0.81
N GLY A 297 -17.88 2.00 0.07
CA GLY A 297 -17.94 1.88 1.51
C GLY A 297 -19.00 0.90 2.05
N PRO A 298 -20.25 0.91 1.55
CA PRO A 298 -21.29 -0.02 2.01
C PRO A 298 -20.98 -1.50 1.80
N VAL A 299 -20.11 -1.84 0.84
CA VAL A 299 -19.72 -3.23 0.54
C VAL A 299 -18.32 -3.57 1.03
N GLN A 300 -17.52 -2.59 1.47
CA GLN A 300 -16.17 -2.85 1.99
C GLN A 300 -16.21 -3.73 3.23
N ASP A 301 -17.23 -3.59 4.07
CA ASP A 301 -17.40 -4.39 5.29
C ASP A 301 -17.60 -5.90 5.00
N SER A 302 -17.84 -6.28 3.74
CA SER A 302 -17.89 -7.67 3.28
C SER A 302 -16.56 -8.41 3.37
N TRP A 303 -15.46 -7.72 3.72
CA TRP A 303 -14.20 -8.40 4.05
C TRP A 303 -14.35 -9.42 5.18
N ARG A 304 -15.34 -9.22 6.07
CA ARG A 304 -15.71 -10.15 7.15
C ARG A 304 -16.31 -11.43 6.57
N SER A 305 -15.45 -12.40 6.30
CA SER A 305 -15.84 -13.70 5.78
C SER A 305 -15.69 -14.78 6.85
N PRO A 306 -16.77 -15.51 7.23
CA PRO A 306 -16.67 -16.63 8.17
C PRO A 306 -15.65 -17.70 7.74
N ARG A 307 -15.40 -17.80 6.43
CA ARG A 307 -14.40 -18.72 5.87
C ARG A 307 -12.98 -18.24 6.15
N VAL A 308 -12.71 -16.95 6.01
CA VAL A 308 -11.42 -16.33 6.33
C VAL A 308 -11.18 -16.34 7.84
N GLU A 309 -12.20 -16.02 8.64
CA GLU A 309 -12.10 -16.06 10.11
C GLU A 309 -11.68 -17.44 10.61
N ARG A 310 -12.35 -18.51 10.16
CA ARG A 310 -11.95 -19.89 10.53
C ARG A 310 -10.53 -20.24 10.07
N HIS A 311 -10.07 -19.68 8.96
CA HIS A 311 -8.71 -19.89 8.49
C HIS A 311 -7.70 -19.17 9.38
N LEU A 312 -7.99 -17.90 9.71
CA LEU A 312 -7.18 -17.09 10.61
C LEU A 312 -7.10 -17.71 12.01
N GLU A 313 -8.22 -18.13 12.59
CA GLU A 313 -8.26 -18.77 13.91
C GLU A 313 -7.37 -20.02 13.97
N ARG A 314 -7.37 -20.83 12.92
CA ARG A 314 -6.48 -22.00 12.82
C ARG A 314 -5.01 -21.60 12.73
N ALA A 315 -4.70 -20.55 11.98
CA ALA A 315 -3.33 -20.04 11.85
C ALA A 315 -2.82 -19.46 13.17
N LEU A 316 -3.65 -18.67 13.88
CA LEU A 316 -3.31 -18.08 15.17
C LEU A 316 -3.18 -19.13 16.28
N ALA A 317 -4.00 -20.20 16.25
CA ALA A 317 -3.89 -21.29 17.22
C ALA A 317 -2.65 -22.18 17.00
N ALA A 318 -1.99 -22.08 15.85
CA ALA A 318 -0.81 -22.87 15.51
C ALA A 318 0.52 -22.12 15.73
N ALA A 319 0.46 -20.83 16.08
CA ALA A 319 1.60 -19.96 16.36
C ALA A 319 1.89 -19.88 17.87
#